data_AF-I9KKU5-F1
#
_entry.id   AF-I9KKU5-F1
#
_cell.length_a   1.000
_cell.length_b   1.000
_cell.length_c   1.000
_cell.angle_alpha   90.00
_cell.angle_beta   90.00
_cell.angle_gamma   90.00
#
_symmetry.space_group_name_H-M   'P 1'
#
loop_
_entity.id
_entity.type
_entity.pdbx_description
1 polymer ?
#
loop_
_entity_poly.entity_id
_entity_poly.type
_entity_poly.pdbx_seq_one_letter_code
_entity_poly.pdbx_strand_id
1 'polypeptide(L)' 'METLNKNGISITQTLREEKYLQCCLGAFRGQIYYQYDYRHFNGNLFSTLAKTLEECRRQRDEWLKTQK' A
#
# COMPACT_ATOMS: atom_id res chain seq x y z
N MET A 1 5.46 -7.80 19.28
CA MET A 1 5.41 -9.28 19.30
C MET A 1 4.36 -9.69 18.29
N GLU A 2 4.80 -10.19 17.14
CA GLU A 2 3.91 -10.56 16.04
C GLU A 2 3.46 -12.01 16.23
N THR A 3 2.16 -12.22 16.42
CA THR A 3 1.55 -13.53 16.65
C THR A 3 1.26 -14.25 15.32
N LEU A 4 2.16 -15.16 14.94
CA LEU A 4 1.93 -16.17 13.88
C LEU A 4 0.80 -17.12 14.34
N ASN A 5 -0.15 -17.50 13.46
CA ASN A 5 -1.05 -18.61 13.81
C ASN A 5 -0.35 -19.97 13.66
N LYS A 6 -0.99 -20.99 14.23
CA LYS A 6 -0.65 -22.42 14.19
C LYS A 6 -0.33 -23.02 12.81
N ASN A 7 -0.52 -22.29 11.71
CA ASN A 7 -0.19 -22.72 10.36
C ASN A 7 1.08 -22.05 9.80
N GLY A 8 1.83 -21.29 10.60
CA GLY A 8 3.03 -20.59 10.14
C GLY A 8 2.74 -19.44 9.16
N ILE A 9 1.47 -19.07 9.05
CA ILE A 9 1.04 -17.94 8.22
C ILE A 9 1.29 -16.69 9.05
N SER A 10 2.14 -15.80 8.54
CA SER A 10 2.29 -14.45 9.06
C SER A 10 0.96 -13.73 8.84
N ILE A 11 0.08 -13.83 9.84
CA ILE A 11 -1.13 -13.04 9.87
C ILE A 11 -0.65 -11.63 10.20
N THR A 12 -0.41 -10.83 9.18
CA THR A 12 -0.34 -9.38 9.38
C THR A 12 -1.78 -8.97 9.72
N GLN A 13 -2.10 -9.00 11.01
CA GLN A 13 -3.45 -8.85 11.58
C GLN A 13 -3.96 -7.40 11.52
N THR A 14 -3.16 -6.47 11.00
CA THR A 14 -3.58 -5.07 10.91
C THR A 14 -4.39 -4.88 9.64
N LEU A 15 -5.71 -5.01 9.75
CA LEU A 15 -6.63 -4.44 8.76
C LEU A 15 -6.27 -2.97 8.54
N ARG A 16 -6.30 -2.47 7.28
CA ARG A 16 -5.81 -1.12 6.89
C ARG A 16 -4.27 -0.99 6.92
N GLU A 17 -3.51 -2.06 6.71
CA GLU A 17 -2.06 -1.94 6.58
C GLU A 17 -1.69 -1.20 5.28
N GLU A 18 -1.03 -0.05 5.44
CA GLU A 18 -0.38 0.66 4.35
C GLU A 18 1.05 0.17 4.21
N LYS A 19 1.41 -0.32 3.02
CA LYS A 19 2.79 -0.63 2.66
C LYS A 19 3.25 0.32 1.59
N TYR A 20 4.47 0.82 1.74
CA TYR A 20 5.08 1.63 0.71
C TYR A 20 6.55 1.28 0.53
N LEU A 21 7.00 1.34 -0.72
CA LEU A 21 8.38 1.12 -1.12
C LEU A 21 8.84 2.30 -1.95
N GLN A 22 9.98 2.86 -1.58
CA GLN A 22 10.63 3.88 -2.37
C GLN A 22 11.38 3.22 -3.53
N CYS A 23 11.03 3.58 -4.77
CA CYS A 23 11.65 3.05 -5.97
C CYS A 23 12.22 4.20 -6.81
N CYS A 24 13.50 4.10 -7.17
CA CYS A 24 14.12 5.00 -8.13
C CYS A 24 13.96 4.41 -9.53
N LEU A 25 13.01 4.94 -10.29
CA LEU A 25 12.83 4.50 -11.68
C LEU A 25 13.90 5.18 -12.54
N GLY A 26 14.96 4.43 -12.86
CA GLY A 26 16.09 4.91 -13.66
C GLY A 26 15.67 5.50 -15.01
N ALA A 27 14.59 4.99 -15.60
CA ALA A 27 14.00 5.51 -16.83
C ALA A 27 13.48 6.96 -16.72
N PHE A 28 13.19 7.46 -15.51
CA PHE A 28 12.65 8.80 -15.27
C PHE A 28 13.69 9.77 -14.67
N ARG A 29 14.95 9.67 -15.13
CA ARG A 29 16.07 10.52 -14.68
C ARG A 29 16.34 10.43 -13.17
N GLY A 30 16.19 9.24 -12.59
CA GLY A 30 16.44 9.01 -11.16
C GLY A 30 15.41 9.66 -10.23
N GLN A 31 14.21 9.99 -10.73
CA GLN A 31 13.14 10.44 -9.84
C GLN A 31 12.74 9.33 -8.86
N ILE A 32 12.56 9.76 -7.62
CA ILE A 32 12.08 8.94 -6.52
C ILE A 32 10.56 8.85 -6.63
N TYR A 33 10.06 7.63 -6.68
CA TYR A 33 8.64 7.32 -6.60
C TYR A 33 8.37 6.43 -5.39
N TYR A 34 7.13 6.47 -4.93
CA TYR A 34 6.62 5.62 -3.87
C TYR A 34 5.61 4.67 -4.50
N GLN A 35 5.97 3.39 -4.56
CA GLN A 35 5.02 2.31 -4.76
C GLN A 35 4.23 2.18 -3.47
N TYR A 36 2.92 2.38 -3.55
CA TYR A 36 2.01 2.36 -2.42
C TYR A 36 0.98 1.26 -2.62
N ASP A 37 0.91 0.34 -1.67
CA ASP A 37 0.01 -0.79 -1.65
C ASP A 37 -0.85 -0.75 -0.39
N TYR A 38 -2.15 -0.76 -0.57
CA TYR A 38 -3.13 -0.67 0.51
C TYR A 38 -4.12 -1.82 0.41
N ARG A 39 -4.21 -2.61 1.48
CA ARG A 39 -5.15 -3.73 1.57
C ARG A 39 -6.42 -3.30 2.31
N HIS A 40 -7.55 -3.35 1.61
CA HIS A 40 -8.86 -3.10 2.18
C HIS A 40 -9.47 -4.37 2.81
N PHE A 41 -10.44 -4.19 3.72
CA PHE A 41 -11.11 -5.29 4.43
C PHE A 41 -11.81 -6.26 3.49
N ASN A 42 -12.32 -5.77 2.37
CA ASN A 42 -13.06 -6.55 1.38
C ASN A 42 -12.17 -7.46 0.49
N GLY A 43 -10.88 -7.60 0.83
CA GLY A 43 -9.89 -8.33 0.02
C GLY A 43 -9.37 -7.55 -1.19
N ASN A 44 -9.89 -6.34 -1.43
CA ASN A 44 -9.46 -5.48 -2.51
C ASN A 44 -8.09 -4.85 -2.19
N LEU A 45 -7.19 -4.91 -3.16
CA LEU A 45 -5.88 -4.28 -3.12
C LEU A 45 -5.91 -3.00 -3.96
N PHE A 46 -5.47 -1.89 -3.37
CA PHE A 46 -5.22 -0.66 -4.07
C PHE A 46 -3.71 -0.45 -4.20
N SER A 47 -3.22 -0.34 -5.43
CA SER A 47 -1.81 -0.11 -5.73
C SER A 47 -1.66 1.17 -6.56
N THR A 48 -0.80 2.09 -6.14
CA THR A 48 -0.52 3.33 -6.88
C THR A 48 0.96 3.71 -6.81
N LEU A 49 1.42 4.48 -7.80
CA LEU A 49 2.77 5.02 -7.90
C LEU A 49 2.68 6.54 -7.96
N ALA A 50 3.23 7.23 -6.96
CA ALA A 50 3.30 8.69 -6.98
C ALA A 50 4.65 9.20 -6.48
N LYS A 51 4.93 10.48 -6.75
CA LYS A 51 6.19 11.13 -6.32
C LYS A 51 6.25 11.38 -4.82
N THR A 52 5.09 11.39 -4.15
CA THR A 52 4.97 11.61 -2.69
C THR A 52 3.95 10.67 -2.10
N LEU A 53 4.12 10.32 -0.82
CA LEU A 53 3.15 9.50 -0.08
C LEU A 53 1.81 10.23 0.11
N GLU A 54 1.81 11.55 0.17
CA GLU A 54 0.58 12.35 0.29
C GLU A 54 -0.34 12.17 -0.91
N GLU A 55 0.22 12.16 -2.12
CA GLU A 55 -0.52 11.90 -3.35
C GLU A 55 -1.05 10.45 -3.39
N CYS A 56 -0.25 9.48 -2.93
CA CYS A 56 -0.72 8.10 -2.80
C CYS A 56 -1.90 8.00 -1.82
N ARG A 57 -1.83 8.70 -0.67
CA ARG A 57 -2.91 8.75 0.32
C ARG A 57 -4.16 9.40 -0.24
N ARG A 58 -4.03 10.54 -0.94
CA ARG A 58 -5.17 11.20 -1.59
C ARG A 58 -5.91 10.27 -2.55
N GLN A 59 -5.16 9.58 -3.43
CA GLN A 59 -5.74 8.62 -4.35
C GLN A 59 -6.39 7.42 -3.63
N ARG A 60 -5.78 6.92 -2.55
CA ARG A 60 -6.39 5.88 -1.70
C ARG A 60 -7.71 6.37 -1.12
N ASP A 61 -7.76 7.58 -0.58
CA ASP A 61 -8.98 8.14 -0.01
C ASP A 61 -10.09 8.32 -1.06
N GLU A 62 -9.74 8.71 -2.29
CA GLU A 62 -10.68 8.70 -3.42
C GLU A 62 -11.14 7.29 -3.78
N TRP A 63 -10.21 6.33 -3.84
CA TRP A 63 -10.53 4.94 -4.10
C TRP A 63 -11.42 4.35 -3.01
N LEU A 64 -11.19 4.67 -1.74
CA LEU A 64 -12.03 4.25 -0.62
C LEU A 64 -13.48 4.75 -0.74
N LYS A 65 -13.72 5.92 -1.37
CA LYS A 65 -15.09 6.39 -1.66
C LYS A 65 -15.80 5.51 -2.70
N THR A 66 -15.06 4.79 -3.54
CA THR A 66 -15.62 3.85 -4.51
C THR A 66 -15.88 2.47 -3.91
N GLN A 67 -15.23 2.14 -2.79
CA GLN A 67 -15.46 0.91 -2.05
C GLN A 67 -16.70 1.10 -1.17
N LYS A 68 -17.87 0.74 -1.71
CA LYS A 68 -19.17 0.86 -1.05
C LYS A 68 -19.55 -0.40 -0.28
#